data_AF-A0A497PDB5-F1
#
_entry.id   AF-A0A497PDB5-F1
#
_cell.length_a   1.000
_cell.length_b   1.000
_cell.length_c   1.000
_cell.angle_alpha   90.00
_cell.angle_beta   90.00
_cell.angle_gamma   90.00
#
_symmetry.space_group_name_H-M   'P 1'
#
loop_
_entity.id
_entity.type
_entity.pdbx_description
1 polymer ?
#
loop_
_entity_poly.entity_id
_entity_poly.type
_entity_poly.pdbx_seq_one_letter_code
_entity_poly.pdbx_strand_id
1 'polypeptide(L)' 'MSNENLDEFVSDFSRFYILTFLYESPCHGYSILKKFKKVARKEISPSLVYPFLQQLEQKNF' A
#
# COMPACT_ATOMS: atom_id res chain seq x y z
N MET A 1 1.92 -9.35 -23.45
CA MET A 1 1.17 -8.66 -22.37
C MET A 1 2.11 -7.62 -21.79
N SER A 2 1.75 -6.34 -21.84
CA SER A 2 2.62 -5.22 -21.44
C SER A 2 2.88 -5.22 -19.94
N ASN A 3 4.09 -4.82 -19.52
CA ASN A 3 4.48 -4.66 -18.12
C ASN A 3 3.53 -3.73 -17.33
N GLU A 4 2.87 -2.80 -18.02
CA GLU A 4 1.91 -1.84 -17.44
C GLU A 4 0.76 -2.54 -16.68
N ASN A 5 0.22 -3.63 -17.22
CA ASN A 5 -0.87 -4.36 -16.58
C ASN A 5 -0.40 -5.05 -15.28
N LEU A 6 0.87 -5.50 -15.25
CA LEU A 6 1.45 -6.13 -14.07
C LEU A 6 1.70 -5.08 -12.98
N ASP A 7 2.20 -3.90 -13.35
CA ASP A 7 2.48 -2.81 -12.41
C ASP A 7 1.19 -2.24 -11.81
N GLU A 8 0.14 -2.08 -12.61
CA GLU A 8 -1.19 -1.68 -12.14
C GLU A 8 -1.78 -2.72 -11.16
N PHE A 9 -1.71 -4.01 -11.53
CA PHE A 9 -2.15 -5.10 -10.66
C PHE A 9 -1.39 -5.14 -9.33
N VAL A 10 -0.06 -4.97 -9.35
CA VAL A 10 0.76 -4.89 -8.14
C VAL A 10 0.39 -3.68 -7.30
N SER A 11 0.07 -2.55 -7.93
CA SER A 11 -0.36 -1.33 -7.25
C SER A 11 -1.69 -1.54 -6.51
N ASP A 12 -2.67 -2.17 -7.16
CA ASP A 12 -3.97 -2.46 -6.55
C ASP A 12 -3.85 -3.46 -5.40
N PHE A 13 -3.05 -4.52 -5.56
CA PHE A 13 -2.74 -5.44 -4.45
C PHE A 13 -2.06 -4.72 -3.29
N SER A 14 -1.15 -3.77 -3.57
CA SER A 14 -0.48 -3.00 -2.54
C SER A 14 -1.48 -2.16 -1.73
N ARG A 15 -2.41 -1.48 -2.40
CA ARG A 15 -3.48 -0.71 -1.75
C ARG A 15 -4.38 -1.58 -0.87
N PHE A 16 -4.73 -2.77 -1.34
CA PHE A 16 -5.51 -3.73 -0.56
C PHE A 16 -4.83 -4.09 0.76
N TYR A 17 -3.54 -4.48 0.74
CA TYR A 17 -2.80 -4.79 1.96
C TYR A 17 -2.65 -3.57 2.90
N ILE A 18 -2.47 -2.37 2.34
CA ILE A 18 -2.41 -1.13 3.14
C ILE A 18 -3.72 -0.97 3.93
N LEU A 19 -4.88 -1.15 3.30
CA LEU A 19 -6.17 -1.11 3.97
C LEU A 19 -6.29 -2.19 5.06
N THR A 20 -5.87 -3.42 4.78
CA THR A 20 -5.87 -4.50 5.78
C THR A 20 -5.02 -4.14 7.00
N PHE A 21 -3.82 -3.60 6.79
CA PHE A 21 -2.94 -3.21 7.90
C PHE A 21 -3.53 -2.09 8.75
N LEU A 22 -4.19 -1.11 8.13
CA LEU A 22 -4.86 0.00 8.81
C LEU A 22 -6.08 -0.49 9.59
N TYR A 23 -6.84 -1.44 9.04
CA TYR A 23 -7.98 -2.06 9.72
C TYR A 23 -7.56 -2.84 10.98
N GLU A 24 -6.44 -3.56 10.91
CA GLU A 24 -5.92 -4.30 12.07
C GLU A 24 -5.42 -3.37 13.19
N SER A 25 -4.76 -2.26 12.84
CA SER A 25 -4.19 -1.33 13.81
C SER A 25 -3.74 -0.01 13.17
N PRO A 26 -3.85 1.14 13.86
CA PRO A 26 -3.27 2.41 13.40
C PRO A 26 -1.77 2.26 13.10
N CYS A 27 -1.37 2.53 11.85
CA CYS A 27 0.00 2.37 11.39
C CYS A 27 0.48 3.59 10.61
N HIS A 28 1.70 4.06 10.88
CA HIS A 28 2.36 5.08 10.05
C HIS A 28 2.91 4.50 8.75
N GLY A 29 3.15 5.35 7.74
CA GLY A 29 3.63 4.93 6.41
C GLY A 29 4.90 4.06 6.44
N TYR A 30 5.88 4.37 7.30
CA TYR A 30 7.07 3.52 7.47
C TYR A 30 6.76 2.12 8.02
N SER A 31 5.79 2.00 8.93
CA SER A 31 5.37 0.71 9.47
C SER A 31 4.68 -0.13 8.40
N ILE A 32 3.91 0.51 7.52
CA ILE A 32 3.27 -0.13 6.37
C ILE A 32 4.33 -0.69 5.40
N LEU A 33 5.35 0.10 5.05
CA LEU A 33 6.47 -0.38 4.20
C LEU A 33 7.15 -1.62 4.78
N LYS A 34 7.45 -1.60 6.09
CA LYS A 34 8.09 -2.73 6.78
C LYS A 34 7.17 -3.96 6.85
N LYS A 35 5.90 -3.78 7.20
CA LYS A 35 4.91 -4.87 7.27
C LYS A 35 4.69 -5.50 5.89
N PHE A 36 4.55 -4.68 4.86
CA PHE A 36 4.37 -5.14 3.49
C PHE A 36 5.56 -6.00 3.04
N LYS A 37 6.79 -5.53 3.26
CA LYS A 37 8.01 -6.32 2.97
C LYS A 37 8.03 -7.66 3.70
N LYS A 38 7.59 -7.69 4.96
CA LYS A 38 7.54 -8.92 5.77
C LYS A 38 6.52 -9.94 5.24
N VAL A 39 5.33 -9.48 4.85
CA VAL A 39 4.22 -10.35 4.43
C VAL A 39 4.34 -10.76 2.95
N ALA A 40 4.52 -9.78 2.06
CA ALA A 40 4.53 -9.99 0.61
C ALA A 40 5.92 -10.34 0.05
N ARG A 41 6.98 -10.26 0.86
CA ARG A 41 8.39 -10.42 0.44
C ARG A 41 8.79 -9.53 -0.74
N LYS A 42 8.07 -8.43 -0.92
CA LYS A 42 8.30 -7.40 -1.95
C LYS A 42 8.37 -6.03 -1.31
N GLU A 43 9.11 -5.14 -1.95
CA GLU A 43 9.13 -3.73 -1.57
C GLU A 43 8.14 -2.95 -2.42
N ILE A 44 7.48 -1.98 -1.81
CA ILE A 44 6.61 -1.01 -2.49
C ILE A 44 7.19 0.38 -2.28
N SER A 45 7.00 1.24 -3.28
CA SER A 45 7.54 2.58 -3.23
C SER A 45 6.80 3.45 -2.18
N PRO A 46 7.52 4.28 -1.41
CA PRO A 46 6.91 5.37 -0.64
C PRO A 46 5.98 6.26 -1.47
N SER A 47 6.27 6.46 -2.77
CA SER A 47 5.43 7.22 -3.69
C SER A 47 4.09 6.56 -4.01
N LEU A 48 3.92 5.27 -3.69
CA LEU A 48 2.62 4.61 -3.72
C LEU A 48 1.91 4.77 -2.37
N VAL A 49 2.63 4.55 -1.27
CA VAL A 49 2.05 4.51 0.09
C VAL A 49 1.54 5.87 0.53
N TYR A 50 2.38 6.91 0.49
CA TYR A 50 2.01 8.21 1.07
C TYR A 50 0.87 8.90 0.32
N PRO A 51 0.85 8.96 -1.02
CA PRO A 51 -0.30 9.52 -1.73
C PRO A 51 -1.59 8.75 -1.47
N PHE A 52 -1.52 7.42 -1.33
CA PHE A 52 -2.69 6.62 -1.02
C PHE A 52 -3.22 6.89 0.39
N LEU A 53 -2.35 6.99 1.41
CA LEU A 53 -2.76 7.37 2.77
C LEU A 53 -3.42 8.76 2.80
N GLN A 54 -2.84 9.72 2.08
CA GLN A 54 -3.42 11.06 1.96
C GLN A 54 -4.80 11.02 1.28
N GLN A 55 -4.99 10.17 0.27
CA GLN A 55 -6.30 9.98 -0.36
C GLN A 55 -7.34 9.38 0.59
N LEU A 56 -6.95 8.46 1.48
CA LEU A 56 -7.84 7.89 2.49
C LEU A 56 -8.25 8.95 3.52
N GLU A 57 -7.27 9.72 4.02
CA GLU A 57 -7.51 10.82 4.96
C GLU A 57 -8.47 11.88 4.38
N GLN A 58 -8.27 12.28 3.12
CA GLN A 58 -9.17 13.22 2.43
C GLN A 58 -10.60 12.70 2.26
N LYS A 59 -10.77 11.39 2.19
CA LYS A 59 -12.08 10.74 2.04
C LYS A 59 -12.75 10.44 3.38
N ASN A 60 -12.14 10.81 4.50
CA ASN A 60 -12.57 10.43 5.85
C ASN A 60 -12.82 8.91 5.98
N PHE A 61 -11.95 8.13 5.33
CA PHE A 61 -11.89 6.69 5.52
C PHE A 61 -11.15 6.39 6.83
#